data_AF-A0A4P6XUJ7-F1
#
_entry.id   AF-A0A4P6XUJ7-F1
#
_cell.length_a   1.000
_cell.length_b   1.000
_cell.length_c   1.000
_cell.angle_alpha   90.00
_cell.angle_beta   90.00
_cell.angle_gamma   90.00
#
_symmetry.space_group_name_H-M   'P 1'
#
loop_
_entity.id
_entity.type
_entity.pdbx_description
1 polymer ?
#
loop_
_entity_poly.entity_id
_entity_poly.type
_entity_poly.pdbx_seq_one_letter_code
_entity_poly.pdbx_strand_id
1 'polypeptide(L)'
;MYVPFLGRLLIIEWFLILVSFWLSWLEYVSTTVTKLLPTLVLTLMTYTVRLFYKLSGQPINFITKKKEVLGDQDVAYKYVSATDGVNEEQYKLMTGLLNSSNIQDMCRLFGYSVENRIVKTNDGYLLTVQRLTGARDSNGNIHETPRNGKVVYMHHGLLMCSEIWVTMLDKQNNLPYVLYDLGYDVWFGNNRGNKYSQKHLTRPLDLEEFWNFSIDEFALFDIPDSINYILSETGKLHLTYIGFSQGTAQAFAAVSVNLELNQKIDKIIAISPATTPHGLYSKFLDILLKLSPKMLFLLFSRKALLPSVLFWGRIMYPPFFNTLIDVSNYLLFYWKSQNIDKIQKLCSYAHLYSTTSVKTVVHWFQIMLSKNFQMFHDVTSGMSSLNAISYPLGNISIPIHLIYGDSDSLVDIDVMRSQLPEKRTFTHKIRGHEHLDNIWGRDVSDRVFPLVLAALGEPNGTLKH
;
A
#
# COMPACT_ATOMS: atom_id res chain seq x y z
N MET A 1 -24.89 -15.21 -29.09
CA MET A 1 -25.02 -16.27 -30.11
C MET A 1 -24.00 -17.34 -29.76
N TYR A 2 -24.45 -18.53 -29.35
CA TYR A 2 -23.56 -19.65 -28.99
C TYR A 2 -22.99 -20.27 -30.27
N VAL A 3 -21.68 -20.47 -30.34
CA VAL A 3 -21.02 -21.08 -31.50
C VAL A 3 -21.06 -22.61 -31.32
N PRO A 4 -21.67 -23.40 -32.24
CA PRO A 4 -22.11 -24.76 -31.92
C PRO A 4 -21.02 -25.84 -31.86
N PHE A 5 -19.73 -25.51 -31.99
CA PHE A 5 -18.65 -26.50 -32.03
C PHE A 5 -17.61 -26.37 -30.91
N LEU A 6 -17.71 -25.34 -30.05
CA LEU A 6 -16.72 -25.06 -29.01
C LEU A 6 -17.41 -24.51 -27.75
N GLY A 7 -18.07 -25.41 -27.00
CA GLY A 7 -18.36 -25.24 -25.58
C GLY A 7 -19.35 -24.13 -25.17
N ARG A 8 -19.75 -24.17 -23.90
CA ARG A 8 -20.76 -23.32 -23.24
C ARG A 8 -20.39 -21.84 -23.11
N LEU A 9 -19.49 -21.33 -23.95
CA LEU A 9 -18.88 -20.01 -23.78
C LEU A 9 -19.48 -18.97 -24.74
N LEU A 10 -19.79 -17.79 -24.21
CA LEU A 10 -20.21 -16.61 -24.97
C LEU A 10 -19.03 -16.05 -25.78
N ILE A 11 -19.31 -15.31 -26.86
CA ILE A 11 -18.28 -14.68 -27.72
C ILE A 11 -17.33 -13.78 -26.91
N ILE A 12 -17.86 -13.05 -25.93
CA ILE A 12 -17.07 -12.21 -25.02
C ILE A 12 -16.09 -13.06 -24.18
N GLU A 13 -16.50 -14.26 -23.77
CA GLU A 13 -15.65 -15.17 -22.99
C GLU A 13 -14.52 -15.72 -23.87
N TRP A 14 -14.77 -16.01 -25.15
CA TRP A 14 -13.72 -16.39 -26.09
C TRP A 14 -12.68 -15.28 -26.30
N PHE A 15 -13.12 -14.03 -26.48
CA PHE A 15 -12.21 -12.89 -26.57
C PHE A 15 -11.37 -12.74 -25.29
N LEU A 16 -11.99 -12.86 -24.11
CA LEU A 16 -11.31 -12.75 -22.84
C LEU A 16 -10.38 -13.92 -22.55
N ILE A 17 -10.70 -15.13 -23.03
CA ILE A 17 -9.79 -16.26 -22.99
C ILE A 17 -8.56 -15.96 -23.85
N LEU A 18 -8.73 -15.42 -25.06
CA LEU A 18 -7.60 -15.01 -25.90
C LEU A 18 -6.75 -13.93 -25.22
N VAL A 19 -7.39 -12.92 -24.62
CA VAL A 19 -6.70 -11.87 -23.85
C VAL A 19 -6.01 -12.45 -22.61
N SER A 20 -6.67 -13.35 -21.89
CA SER A 20 -6.12 -14.04 -20.71
C SER A 20 -4.90 -14.89 -21.07
N PHE A 21 -4.97 -15.67 -22.15
CA PHE A 21 -3.83 -16.42 -22.67
C PHE A 21 -2.71 -15.48 -23.09
N TRP A 22 -3.04 -14.36 -23.76
CA TRP A 22 -2.05 -13.37 -24.15
C TRP A 22 -1.39 -12.69 -22.94
N LEU A 23 -2.15 -12.29 -21.92
CA LEU A 23 -1.64 -11.73 -20.67
C LEU A 23 -0.80 -12.74 -19.89
N SER A 24 -1.26 -13.98 -19.79
CA SER A 24 -0.54 -15.07 -19.14
C SER A 24 0.75 -15.42 -19.89
N TRP A 25 0.71 -15.41 -21.22
CA TRP A 25 1.88 -15.61 -22.07
C TRP A 25 2.88 -14.45 -21.92
N LEU A 26 2.39 -13.21 -21.91
CA LEU A 26 3.23 -12.04 -21.63
C LEU A 26 3.86 -12.12 -20.25
N GLU A 27 3.11 -12.51 -19.22
CA GLU A 27 3.65 -12.67 -17.87
C GLU A 27 4.66 -13.81 -17.80
N TYR A 28 4.40 -14.94 -18.49
CA TYR A 28 5.35 -16.05 -18.61
C TYR A 28 6.64 -15.64 -19.34
N VAL A 29 6.52 -14.95 -20.48
CA VAL A 29 7.65 -14.40 -21.22
C VAL A 29 8.40 -13.42 -20.35
N SER A 30 7.71 -12.43 -19.75
CA SER A 30 8.30 -11.44 -18.85
C SER A 30 9.05 -12.10 -17.69
N THR A 31 8.45 -13.10 -17.04
CA THR A 31 9.07 -13.84 -15.92
C THR A 31 10.27 -14.67 -16.38
N THR A 32 10.20 -15.29 -17.56
CA THR A 32 11.29 -16.10 -18.11
C THR A 32 12.46 -15.23 -18.55
N VAL A 33 12.15 -14.14 -19.25
CA VAL A 33 13.07 -13.04 -19.61
C VAL A 33 13.72 -12.50 -18.34
N THR A 34 12.94 -12.23 -17.28
CA THR A 34 13.46 -11.80 -15.97
C THR A 34 14.48 -12.78 -15.39
N LYS A 35 14.22 -14.09 -15.44
CA LYS A 35 15.13 -15.12 -14.90
C LYS A 35 16.41 -15.28 -15.72
N LEU A 36 16.36 -14.96 -17.01
CA LEU A 36 17.44 -15.22 -17.95
C LEU A 36 18.20 -13.95 -18.37
N LEU A 37 17.76 -12.75 -17.96
CA LEU A 37 18.31 -11.51 -18.49
C LEU A 37 19.75 -11.29 -18.03
N PRO A 38 20.72 -11.20 -18.96
CA PRO A 38 22.07 -10.77 -18.63
C PRO A 38 22.08 -9.27 -18.31
N THR A 39 22.94 -8.85 -17.39
CA THR A 39 23.14 -7.44 -16.99
C THR A 39 23.41 -6.50 -18.17
N LEU A 40 23.99 -7.03 -19.26
CA LEU A 40 24.24 -6.31 -20.50
C LEU A 40 22.94 -5.83 -21.18
N VAL A 41 21.90 -6.67 -21.21
CA VAL A 41 20.60 -6.34 -21.83
C VAL A 41 19.86 -5.30 -20.99
N LEU A 42 19.93 -5.42 -19.65
CA LEU A 42 19.37 -4.41 -18.72
C LEU A 42 19.99 -3.04 -18.97
N THR A 43 21.31 -2.98 -19.11
CA THR A 43 22.05 -1.74 -19.34
C THR A 43 21.67 -1.12 -20.69
N LEU A 44 21.56 -1.94 -21.75
CA LEU A 44 21.16 -1.49 -23.08
C LEU A 44 19.72 -0.95 -23.10
N MET A 45 18.78 -1.64 -22.48
CA MET A 45 17.38 -1.20 -22.42
C MET A 45 17.23 0.07 -21.59
N THR A 46 17.93 0.15 -20.45
CA THR A 46 17.97 1.37 -19.63
C THR A 46 18.54 2.54 -20.40
N TYR A 47 19.64 2.35 -21.14
CA TYR A 47 20.23 3.38 -22.00
C TYR A 47 19.27 3.82 -23.11
N THR A 48 18.60 2.86 -23.74
CA THR A 48 17.64 3.12 -24.84
C THR A 48 16.44 3.91 -24.32
N VAL A 49 15.83 3.48 -23.21
CA VAL A 49 14.72 4.21 -22.56
C VAL A 49 15.18 5.59 -22.12
N ARG A 50 16.39 5.73 -21.55
CA ARG A 50 16.97 7.03 -21.19
C ARG A 50 17.13 7.94 -22.40
N LEU A 51 17.62 7.42 -23.53
CA LEU A 51 17.75 8.18 -24.77
C LEU A 51 16.37 8.60 -25.29
N PHE A 52 15.42 7.68 -25.37
CA PHE A 52 14.05 7.99 -25.76
C PHE A 52 13.41 9.01 -24.82
N TYR A 53 13.63 8.93 -23.52
CA TYR A 53 13.07 9.84 -22.53
C TYR A 53 13.75 11.22 -22.53
N LYS A 54 15.06 11.26 -22.82
CA LYS A 54 15.80 12.50 -23.05
C LYS A 54 15.31 13.19 -24.33
N LEU A 55 15.04 12.41 -25.38
CA LEU A 55 14.47 12.89 -26.64
C LEU A 55 12.98 13.22 -26.54
N SER A 56 12.23 12.51 -25.69
CA SER A 56 10.78 12.65 -25.52
C SER A 56 10.38 13.57 -24.37
N GLY A 57 11.35 14.07 -23.59
CA GLY A 57 11.17 15.15 -22.61
C GLY A 57 9.88 15.05 -21.80
N GLN A 58 9.60 13.91 -21.17
CA GLN A 58 8.40 13.60 -20.36
C GLN A 58 7.05 13.67 -21.11
N PRO A 59 6.23 12.59 -21.09
CA PRO A 59 4.87 12.55 -21.68
C PRO A 59 3.92 13.66 -21.20
N ILE A 60 4.13 14.24 -20.02
CA ILE A 60 3.29 15.30 -19.43
C ILE A 60 3.56 16.69 -20.05
N ASN A 61 4.69 16.88 -20.74
CA ASN A 61 5.07 18.17 -21.33
C ASN A 61 4.33 18.52 -22.64
N PHE A 62 3.28 17.77 -23.02
CA PHE A 62 2.29 18.30 -23.96
C PHE A 62 1.54 19.52 -23.39
N ILE A 63 1.66 19.80 -22.08
CA ILE A 63 0.92 20.89 -21.39
C ILE A 63 1.79 22.00 -20.75
N THR A 64 3.07 21.84 -20.43
CA THR A 64 3.87 22.96 -19.86
C THR A 64 5.37 22.89 -20.18
N LYS A 65 6.01 24.06 -20.37
CA LYS A 65 7.28 24.28 -21.13
C LYS A 65 8.56 24.41 -20.28
N LYS A 66 9.70 24.03 -20.92
CA LYS A 66 11.15 24.38 -20.72
C LYS A 66 11.92 23.74 -19.53
N LYS A 67 13.27 23.58 -19.53
CA LYS A 67 14.38 23.38 -20.53
C LYS A 67 15.64 22.92 -19.73
N GLU A 68 16.56 22.21 -20.40
CA GLU A 68 17.73 21.41 -19.91
C GLU A 68 18.97 22.15 -19.33
N VAL A 69 19.87 21.42 -18.62
CA VAL A 69 21.37 21.53 -18.70
C VAL A 69 22.10 20.19 -18.35
N LEU A 70 23.30 19.98 -18.94
CA LEU A 70 24.16 18.77 -19.10
C LEU A 70 25.33 18.57 -18.09
N GLY A 71 25.85 17.31 -18.03
CA GLY A 71 27.26 16.86 -17.80
C GLY A 71 27.74 16.58 -16.34
N ASP A 72 28.75 15.75 -16.03
CA ASP A 72 29.21 14.41 -16.52
C ASP A 72 30.04 13.70 -15.39
N GLN A 73 30.06 12.36 -15.41
CA GLN A 73 30.95 11.34 -14.79
C GLN A 73 31.34 11.32 -13.29
N ASP A 74 30.55 10.61 -12.49
CA ASP A 74 30.81 9.22 -11.99
C ASP A 74 29.43 8.53 -12.06
N VAL A 75 29.27 7.19 -12.01
CA VAL A 75 27.92 6.57 -12.18
C VAL A 75 27.04 6.74 -10.92
N ALA A 76 26.89 7.97 -10.46
CA ALA A 76 25.74 8.49 -9.77
C ALA A 76 24.62 8.67 -10.80
N TYR A 77 23.53 7.93 -10.66
CA TYR A 77 22.37 8.09 -11.53
C TYR A 77 21.73 9.47 -11.33
N LYS A 78 22.15 10.49 -12.07
CA LYS A 78 21.63 11.87 -11.98
C LYS A 78 20.15 11.94 -12.38
N TYR A 79 19.25 11.73 -11.41
CA TYR A 79 17.79 11.76 -11.61
C TYR A 79 17.19 13.17 -11.53
N VAL A 80 17.91 14.10 -10.91
CA VAL A 80 17.44 15.44 -10.55
C VAL A 80 18.41 16.49 -11.11
N SER A 81 17.89 17.63 -11.56
CA SER A 81 18.67 18.73 -12.12
C SER A 81 18.99 19.79 -11.08
N ALA A 82 20.05 20.59 -11.28
CA ALA A 82 20.40 21.69 -10.38
C ALA A 82 19.28 22.74 -10.26
N THR A 83 18.36 22.81 -11.24
CA THR A 83 17.20 23.70 -11.22
C THR A 83 16.07 23.24 -10.30
N ASP A 84 16.12 22.01 -9.77
CA ASP A 84 15.10 21.47 -8.86
C ASP A 84 15.35 21.86 -7.39
N GLY A 85 16.38 22.66 -7.09
CA GLY A 85 16.63 23.21 -5.74
C GLY A 85 17.09 22.18 -4.70
N VAL A 86 17.45 20.97 -5.13
CA VAL A 86 17.84 19.85 -4.26
C VAL A 86 19.31 19.97 -3.87
N ASN A 87 19.60 19.89 -2.56
CA ASN A 87 20.97 19.87 -2.06
C ASN A 87 21.61 18.47 -2.18
N GLU A 88 22.94 18.39 -2.06
CA GLU A 88 23.68 17.14 -2.24
C GLU A 88 23.30 16.05 -1.22
N GLU A 89 22.99 16.46 0.02
CA GLU A 89 22.62 15.55 1.10
C GLU A 89 21.25 14.89 0.86
N GLN A 90 20.24 15.70 0.52
CA GLN A 90 18.91 15.22 0.13
C GLN A 90 18.98 14.30 -1.10
N TYR A 91 19.86 14.60 -2.04
CA TYR A 91 20.07 13.77 -3.21
C TYR A 91 20.70 12.40 -2.85
N LYS A 92 21.70 12.39 -1.96
CA LYS A 92 22.31 11.15 -1.43
C LYS A 92 21.29 10.33 -0.67
N LEU A 93 20.50 10.95 0.19
CA LEU A 93 19.43 10.29 0.95
C LEU A 93 18.36 9.70 0.03
N MET A 94 17.88 10.47 -0.96
CA MET A 94 16.93 9.98 -1.97
C MET A 94 17.48 8.76 -2.70
N THR A 95 18.74 8.82 -3.12
CA THR A 95 19.40 7.70 -3.81
C THR A 95 19.53 6.49 -2.88
N GLY A 96 19.85 6.71 -1.61
CA GLY A 96 19.90 5.67 -0.59
C GLY A 96 18.54 4.99 -0.38
N LEU A 97 17.48 5.78 -0.24
CA LEU A 97 16.11 5.27 -0.07
C LEU A 97 15.64 4.51 -1.32
N LEU A 98 15.83 5.09 -2.51
CA LEU A 98 15.48 4.45 -3.79
C LEU A 98 16.12 3.08 -3.94
N ASN A 99 17.38 2.92 -3.51
CA ASN A 99 18.13 1.67 -3.64
C ASN A 99 18.04 0.75 -2.40
N SER A 100 17.29 1.13 -1.37
CA SER A 100 17.14 0.32 -0.16
C SER A 100 16.40 -0.97 -0.48
N SER A 101 16.94 -2.12 -0.05
CA SER A 101 16.34 -3.42 -0.36
C SER A 101 15.18 -3.77 0.58
N ASN A 102 15.21 -3.22 1.79
CA ASN A 102 14.25 -3.49 2.86
C ASN A 102 14.10 -2.27 3.79
N ILE A 103 13.13 -2.34 4.70
CA ILE A 103 12.83 -1.30 5.68
C ILE A 103 13.99 -1.04 6.65
N GLN A 104 14.82 -2.06 6.95
CA GLN A 104 15.97 -1.88 7.84
C GLN A 104 17.01 -0.95 7.20
N ASP A 105 17.25 -1.12 5.89
CA ASP A 105 18.16 -0.26 5.15
C ASP A 105 17.64 1.18 5.13
N MET A 106 16.34 1.37 4.88
CA MET A 106 15.69 2.69 4.89
C MET A 106 15.81 3.37 6.26
N CYS A 107 15.45 2.66 7.33
CA CYS A 107 15.53 3.21 8.68
C CYS A 107 16.97 3.53 9.10
N ARG A 108 17.96 2.72 8.68
CA ARG A 108 19.37 2.97 8.97
C ARG A 108 19.87 4.30 8.39
N LEU A 109 19.32 4.75 7.25
CA LEU A 109 19.67 6.06 6.67
C LEU A 109 19.28 7.24 7.57
N PHE A 110 18.29 7.05 8.45
CA PHE A 110 17.84 8.03 9.43
C PHE A 110 18.39 7.77 10.85
N GLY A 111 19.33 6.83 10.99
CA GLY A 111 19.87 6.42 12.28
C GLY A 111 18.97 5.46 13.07
N TYR A 112 17.88 4.96 12.48
CA TYR A 112 16.96 4.05 13.16
C TYR A 112 17.26 2.57 12.90
N SER A 113 16.95 1.72 13.88
CA SER A 113 17.02 0.26 13.76
C SER A 113 15.63 -0.37 13.76
N VAL A 114 15.44 -1.41 12.95
CA VAL A 114 14.18 -2.18 12.88
C VAL A 114 14.47 -3.66 13.09
N GLU A 115 13.67 -4.29 13.94
CA GLU A 115 13.72 -5.73 14.21
C GLU A 115 12.56 -6.45 13.52
N ASN A 116 12.84 -7.61 12.90
CA ASN A 116 11.81 -8.48 12.35
C ASN A 116 11.37 -9.51 13.39
N ARG A 117 10.05 -9.67 13.56
CA ARG A 117 9.41 -10.70 14.38
C ARG A 117 8.51 -11.55 13.49
N ILE A 118 8.59 -12.87 13.63
CA ILE A 118 7.76 -13.79 12.85
C ILE A 118 6.52 -14.16 13.68
N VAL A 119 5.35 -13.86 13.13
CA VAL A 119 4.05 -14.20 13.71
C VAL A 119 3.44 -15.32 12.88
N LYS A 120 3.04 -16.41 13.55
CA LYS A 120 2.33 -17.52 12.91
C LYS A 120 0.83 -17.29 13.05
N THR A 121 0.11 -17.25 11.93
CA THR A 121 -1.35 -17.18 11.95
C THR A 121 -1.98 -18.54 12.26
N ASN A 122 -3.22 -18.53 12.73
CA ASN A 122 -3.95 -19.77 13.03
C ASN A 122 -4.15 -20.67 11.81
N ASP A 123 -4.20 -20.11 10.61
CA ASP A 123 -4.32 -20.86 9.37
C ASP A 123 -2.97 -21.20 8.69
N GLY A 124 -1.84 -20.86 9.34
CA GLY A 124 -0.51 -21.37 8.99
C GLY A 124 0.37 -20.45 8.14
N TYR A 125 0.00 -19.20 7.92
CA TYR A 125 0.89 -18.19 7.33
C TYR A 125 1.92 -17.72 8.36
N LEU A 126 3.10 -17.32 7.87
CA LEU A 126 4.15 -16.71 8.66
C LEU A 126 4.30 -15.25 8.22
N LEU A 127 3.81 -14.35 9.06
CA LEU A 127 3.85 -12.91 8.84
C LEU A 127 5.11 -12.32 9.46
N THR A 128 5.74 -11.38 8.77
CA THR A 128 6.83 -10.60 9.36
C THR A 128 6.28 -9.28 9.89
N VAL A 129 6.13 -9.20 11.21
CA VAL A 129 5.82 -7.96 11.93
C VAL A 129 7.13 -7.29 12.32
N GLN A 130 7.22 -5.97 12.18
CA GLN A 130 8.48 -5.26 12.36
C GLN A 130 8.37 -4.25 13.50
N ARG A 131 9.40 -4.14 14.34
CA ARG A 131 9.43 -3.22 15.47
C ARG A 131 10.55 -2.20 15.29
N LEU A 132 10.26 -0.92 15.47
CA LEU A 132 11.27 0.13 15.50
C LEU A 132 11.96 0.11 16.89
N THR A 133 13.28 -0.12 16.93
CA THR A 133 14.00 -0.48 18.17
C THR A 133 15.09 0.47 18.61
N GLY A 134 15.60 1.38 17.77
CA GLY A 134 16.64 2.32 18.20
C GLY A 134 16.64 3.61 17.40
N ALA A 135 16.97 4.72 18.08
CA ALA A 135 17.51 5.94 17.48
C ALA A 135 19.00 5.97 17.81
N ARG A 136 19.86 5.77 16.81
CA ARG A 136 21.31 5.94 16.96
C ARG A 136 21.66 7.37 16.61
N ASP A 137 22.51 8.01 17.41
CA ASP A 137 23.10 9.29 17.04
C ASP A 137 24.11 9.12 15.88
N SER A 138 24.62 10.23 15.36
CA SER A 138 25.65 10.24 14.30
C SER A 138 26.97 9.55 14.71
N ASN A 139 27.16 9.28 16.00
CA ASN A 139 28.32 8.60 16.57
C ASN A 139 28.06 7.10 16.84
N GLY A 140 26.85 6.60 16.53
CA GLY A 140 26.45 5.21 16.72
C GLY A 140 25.97 4.86 18.12
N ASN A 141 25.89 5.83 19.05
CA ASN A 141 25.38 5.62 20.41
C ASN A 141 23.86 5.41 20.38
N ILE A 142 23.39 4.46 21.17
CA ILE A 142 21.95 4.18 21.31
C ILE A 142 21.37 5.26 22.23
N HIS A 143 20.52 6.12 21.67
CA HIS A 143 19.64 6.97 22.48
C HIS A 143 18.42 6.13 22.86
N GLU A 144 18.30 5.79 24.15
CA GLU A 144 17.04 5.27 24.69
C GLU A 144 16.09 6.45 24.91
N THR A 145 15.19 6.68 23.96
CA THR A 145 14.05 7.57 24.21
C THR A 145 13.22 6.99 25.36
N PRO A 146 12.94 7.73 26.45
CA PRO A 146 12.08 7.25 27.52
C PRO A 146 10.74 6.78 26.95
N ARG A 147 10.40 5.51 27.16
CA ARG A 147 9.16 4.95 26.65
C ARG A 147 7.97 5.58 27.39
N ASN A 148 6.99 6.07 26.65
CA ASN A 148 5.75 6.64 27.20
C ASN A 148 4.72 5.56 27.60
N GLY A 149 5.06 4.29 27.37
CA GLY A 149 4.24 3.13 27.72
C GLY A 149 3.09 2.82 26.76
N LYS A 150 2.92 3.57 25.67
CA LYS A 150 1.91 3.36 24.61
C LYS A 150 2.50 2.57 23.43
N VAL A 151 1.70 1.67 22.87
CA VAL A 151 2.07 0.85 21.69
C VAL A 151 1.22 1.27 20.50
N VAL A 152 1.85 1.39 19.33
CA VAL A 152 1.20 1.71 18.05
C VAL A 152 1.48 0.62 17.04
N TYR A 153 0.42 0.12 16.40
CA TYR A 153 0.50 -0.83 15.29
C TYR A 153 0.07 -0.14 13.99
N MET A 154 1.01 -0.01 13.05
CA MET A 154 0.84 0.70 11.78
C MET A 154 0.66 -0.27 10.62
N HIS A 155 -0.39 -0.09 9.82
CA HIS A 155 -0.76 -1.04 8.77
C HIS A 155 -0.92 -0.39 7.39
N HIS A 156 -0.21 -0.93 6.40
CA HIS A 156 -0.19 -0.45 5.01
C HIS A 156 -1.49 -0.73 4.23
N GLY A 157 -1.58 -0.12 3.04
CA GLY A 157 -2.71 -0.23 2.11
C GLY A 157 -2.66 -1.43 1.14
N LEU A 158 -3.56 -1.42 0.14
CA LEU A 158 -3.62 -2.44 -0.92
C LEU A 158 -2.34 -2.41 -1.75
N LEU A 159 -1.81 -3.59 -2.10
CA LEU A 159 -0.57 -3.74 -2.87
C LEU A 159 0.65 -3.05 -2.25
N MET A 160 0.68 -2.85 -0.94
CA MET A 160 1.79 -2.19 -0.24
C MET A 160 2.46 -3.13 0.76
N CYS A 161 3.51 -2.64 1.41
CA CYS A 161 4.12 -3.25 2.59
C CYS A 161 4.47 -2.17 3.61
N SER A 162 5.05 -2.57 4.74
CA SER A 162 5.46 -1.66 5.84
C SER A 162 6.38 -0.50 5.43
N GLU A 163 7.10 -0.62 4.31
CA GLU A 163 8.05 0.40 3.83
C GLU A 163 7.40 1.76 3.57
N ILE A 164 6.12 1.80 3.21
CA ILE A 164 5.41 3.04 2.86
C ILE A 164 5.48 4.10 3.97
N TRP A 165 5.65 3.69 5.21
CA TRP A 165 5.72 4.55 6.38
C TRP A 165 7.05 5.29 6.58
N VAL A 166 8.12 4.89 5.88
CA VAL A 166 9.51 5.34 6.13
C VAL A 166 10.27 5.78 4.87
N THR A 167 9.56 6.29 3.86
CA THR A 167 10.16 6.68 2.57
C THR A 167 10.29 8.20 2.37
N MET A 168 9.82 9.02 3.31
CA MET A 168 9.92 10.48 3.20
C MET A 168 11.34 10.95 3.42
N LEU A 169 11.81 11.89 2.59
CA LEU A 169 13.16 12.45 2.69
C LEU A 169 13.39 13.23 3.98
N ASP A 170 12.37 13.97 4.40
CA ASP A 170 12.40 14.63 5.70
C ASP A 170 12.00 13.61 6.78
N LYS A 171 12.87 13.42 7.76
CA LYS A 171 12.61 12.57 8.94
C LYS A 171 11.29 12.97 9.62
N GLN A 172 11.00 14.26 9.75
CA GLN A 172 9.79 14.77 10.41
C GLN A 172 8.50 14.52 9.60
N ASN A 173 8.63 14.17 8.33
CA ASN A 173 7.51 13.73 7.49
C ASN A 173 7.28 12.21 7.53
N ASN A 174 8.05 11.47 8.33
CA ASN A 174 7.81 10.04 8.59
C ASN A 174 7.18 9.87 9.97
N LEU A 175 5.85 9.63 10.01
CA LEU A 175 5.08 9.45 11.25
C LEU A 175 5.72 8.47 12.26
N PRO A 176 6.29 7.32 11.84
CA PRO A 176 6.88 6.38 12.79
C PRO A 176 8.05 6.97 13.58
N TYR A 177 8.88 7.81 12.96
CA TYR A 177 10.01 8.44 13.64
C TYR A 177 9.54 9.49 14.64
N VAL A 178 8.53 10.29 14.26
CA VAL A 178 7.88 11.23 15.18
C VAL A 178 7.31 10.50 16.40
N LEU A 179 6.56 9.41 16.18
CA LEU A 179 6.00 8.62 17.28
C LEU A 179 7.08 7.97 18.15
N TYR A 180 8.13 7.44 17.54
CA TYR A 180 9.23 6.84 18.29
C TYR A 180 9.96 7.86 19.17
N ASP A 181 10.22 9.06 18.63
CA ASP A 181 10.87 10.16 19.35
C ASP A 181 9.98 10.70 20.50
N LEU A 182 8.66 10.55 20.39
CA LEU A 182 7.70 10.80 21.48
C LEU A 182 7.58 9.64 22.50
N GLY A 183 8.41 8.61 22.36
CA GLY A 183 8.50 7.48 23.30
C GLY A 183 7.50 6.36 23.04
N TYR A 184 6.76 6.36 21.92
CA TYR A 184 5.88 5.25 21.57
C TYR A 184 6.67 4.01 21.19
N ASP A 185 6.08 2.83 21.44
CA ASP A 185 6.56 1.57 20.87
C ASP A 185 5.88 1.31 19.52
N VAL A 186 6.64 1.44 18.44
CA VAL A 186 6.11 1.48 17.07
C VAL A 186 6.34 0.15 16.36
N TRP A 187 5.25 -0.43 15.87
CA TRP A 187 5.19 -1.70 15.18
C TRP A 187 4.58 -1.55 13.79
N PHE A 188 5.08 -2.30 12.81
CA PHE A 188 4.60 -2.31 11.43
C PHE A 188 4.07 -3.69 11.05
N GLY A 189 2.86 -3.72 10.51
CA GLY A 189 2.20 -4.92 9.99
C GLY A 189 2.53 -5.20 8.53
N ASN A 190 2.49 -6.48 8.15
CA ASN A 190 2.62 -6.94 6.77
C ASN A 190 1.65 -8.08 6.49
N ASN A 191 0.79 -7.87 5.48
CA ASN A 191 -0.16 -8.90 5.04
C ASN A 191 0.52 -10.12 4.45
N ARG A 192 -0.08 -11.30 4.67
CA ARG A 192 0.24 -12.50 3.89
C ARG A 192 0.33 -12.20 2.39
N GLY A 193 1.33 -12.80 1.75
CA GLY A 193 1.61 -12.65 0.32
C GLY A 193 2.33 -11.37 -0.08
N ASN A 194 2.49 -10.36 0.78
CA ASN A 194 3.31 -9.18 0.50
C ASN A 194 4.82 -9.50 0.59
N LYS A 195 5.70 -8.56 0.21
CA LYS A 195 7.18 -8.67 0.18
C LYS A 195 7.78 -9.36 1.41
N TYR A 196 7.21 -9.17 2.59
CA TYR A 196 7.75 -9.64 3.87
C TYR A 196 7.08 -10.91 4.41
N SER A 197 5.92 -11.31 3.87
CA SER A 197 5.07 -12.37 4.46
C SER A 197 4.67 -13.43 3.43
N GLN A 198 5.63 -13.96 2.67
CA GLN A 198 5.42 -14.96 1.61
C GLN A 198 5.68 -16.42 2.04
N LYS A 199 5.46 -16.75 3.32
CA LYS A 199 5.72 -18.10 3.85
C LYS A 199 4.47 -18.69 4.49
N HIS A 200 4.31 -20.00 4.32
CA HIS A 200 3.25 -20.80 4.93
C HIS A 200 3.82 -22.16 5.36
N LEU A 201 3.25 -22.78 6.38
CA LEU A 201 3.75 -24.05 6.92
C LEU A 201 3.66 -25.22 5.91
N THR A 202 2.58 -25.26 5.13
CA THR A 202 2.27 -26.40 4.24
C THR A 202 1.95 -26.02 2.78
N ARG A 203 1.84 -24.73 2.44
CA ARG A 203 1.38 -24.27 1.12
C ARG A 203 2.54 -23.54 0.43
N PRO A 204 3.17 -24.13 -0.59
CA PRO A 204 4.22 -23.45 -1.35
C PRO A 204 3.71 -22.19 -2.07
N LEU A 205 4.58 -21.17 -2.18
CA LEU A 205 4.28 -19.87 -2.78
C LEU A 205 3.80 -19.94 -4.24
N ASP A 206 4.22 -20.96 -4.97
CA ASP A 206 3.88 -21.17 -6.38
C ASP A 206 2.54 -21.87 -6.58
N LEU A 207 1.88 -22.35 -5.54
CA LEU A 207 0.56 -22.98 -5.61
C LEU A 207 -0.59 -21.97 -5.47
N GLU A 208 -1.75 -22.29 -6.05
CA GLU A 208 -2.95 -21.43 -5.97
C GLU A 208 -3.47 -21.31 -4.54
N GLU A 209 -3.38 -22.39 -3.76
CA GLU A 209 -3.85 -22.48 -2.38
C GLU A 209 -3.14 -21.48 -1.45
N PHE A 210 -1.90 -21.10 -1.76
CA PHE A 210 -1.18 -20.05 -1.05
C PHE A 210 -1.77 -18.66 -1.30
N TRP A 211 -2.37 -18.42 -2.46
CA TRP A 211 -2.93 -17.11 -2.83
C TRP A 211 -4.43 -17.03 -2.64
N ASN A 212 -5.07 -18.09 -2.13
CA ASN A 212 -6.50 -18.14 -1.89
C ASN A 212 -6.90 -17.41 -0.59
N PHE A 213 -6.59 -16.12 -0.50
CA PHE A 213 -6.96 -15.24 0.62
C PHE A 213 -7.51 -13.90 0.11
N SER A 214 -8.23 -13.19 0.96
CA SER A 214 -8.84 -11.89 0.72
C SER A 214 -8.85 -11.06 2.01
N ILE A 215 -9.65 -9.98 2.05
CA ILE A 215 -9.87 -9.18 3.26
C ILE A 215 -10.36 -10.04 4.44
N ASP A 216 -11.14 -11.09 4.17
CA ASP A 216 -11.67 -12.00 5.19
C ASP A 216 -10.54 -12.66 6.00
N GLU A 217 -9.57 -13.25 5.32
CA GLU A 217 -8.45 -13.90 5.98
C GLU A 217 -7.54 -12.90 6.71
N PHE A 218 -7.39 -11.67 6.21
CA PHE A 218 -6.68 -10.64 6.96
C PHE A 218 -7.39 -10.30 8.28
N ALA A 219 -8.73 -10.19 8.23
CA ALA A 219 -9.56 -9.83 9.37
C ALA A 219 -9.67 -10.96 10.42
N LEU A 220 -9.74 -12.21 9.96
CA LEU A 220 -9.91 -13.38 10.82
C LEU A 220 -8.60 -13.87 11.42
N PHE A 221 -7.48 -13.66 10.74
CA PHE A 221 -6.19 -14.25 11.13
C PHE A 221 -5.08 -13.20 11.26
N ASP A 222 -4.72 -12.48 10.19
CA ASP A 222 -3.51 -11.63 10.19
C ASP A 222 -3.55 -10.53 11.26
N ILE A 223 -4.64 -9.76 11.30
CA ILE A 223 -4.79 -8.64 12.24
C ILE A 223 -4.89 -9.15 13.69
N PRO A 224 -5.79 -10.10 14.05
CA PRO A 224 -5.87 -10.61 15.41
C PRO A 224 -4.57 -11.26 15.90
N ASP A 225 -3.95 -12.12 15.09
CA ASP A 225 -2.74 -12.86 15.50
C ASP A 225 -1.54 -11.91 15.67
N SER A 226 -1.41 -10.90 14.82
CA SER A 226 -0.37 -9.86 14.95
C SER A 226 -0.58 -9.02 16.21
N ILE A 227 -1.81 -8.58 16.49
CA ILE A 227 -2.11 -7.78 17.69
C ILE A 227 -1.86 -8.60 18.95
N ASN A 228 -2.33 -9.85 18.99
CA ASN A 228 -2.09 -10.75 20.13
C ASN A 228 -0.60 -10.96 20.39
N TYR A 229 0.19 -11.16 19.33
CA TYR A 229 1.65 -11.27 19.45
C TYR A 229 2.26 -10.00 20.04
N ILE A 230 1.91 -8.82 19.51
CA ILE A 230 2.45 -7.53 19.97
C ILE A 230 2.10 -7.30 21.45
N LEU A 231 0.85 -7.53 21.86
CA LEU A 231 0.43 -7.34 23.25
C LEU A 231 1.12 -8.32 24.19
N SER A 232 1.29 -9.58 23.77
CA SER A 232 2.05 -10.58 24.52
C SER A 232 3.52 -10.19 24.69
N GLU A 233 4.18 -9.74 23.61
CA GLU A 233 5.60 -9.36 23.63
C GLU A 233 5.84 -8.09 24.48
N THR A 234 4.92 -7.13 24.41
CA THR A 234 5.06 -5.84 25.11
C THR A 234 4.51 -5.86 26.54
N GLY A 235 3.74 -6.88 26.92
CA GLY A 235 3.04 -6.96 28.20
C GLY A 235 1.95 -5.90 28.38
N LYS A 236 1.50 -5.27 27.28
CA LYS A 236 0.45 -4.24 27.30
C LYS A 236 -0.92 -4.85 27.10
N LEU A 237 -1.92 -4.22 27.70
CA LEU A 237 -3.33 -4.65 27.57
C LEU A 237 -3.96 -4.16 26.27
N HIS A 238 -3.54 -2.98 25.80
CA HIS A 238 -4.10 -2.32 24.63
C HIS A 238 -3.01 -1.70 23.75
N LEU A 239 -3.31 -1.56 22.46
CA LEU A 239 -2.52 -0.76 21.51
C LEU A 239 -3.41 0.18 20.69
N THR A 240 -2.81 1.21 20.09
CA THR A 240 -3.51 2.03 19.07
C THR A 240 -3.23 1.47 17.68
N TYR A 241 -4.27 1.29 16.88
CA TYR A 241 -4.14 0.88 15.48
C TYR A 241 -4.10 2.11 14.57
N ILE A 242 -3.11 2.23 13.70
CA ILE A 242 -3.01 3.25 12.66
C ILE A 242 -3.00 2.57 11.30
N GLY A 243 -4.09 2.71 10.54
CA GLY A 243 -4.22 2.09 9.21
C GLY A 243 -4.14 3.12 8.10
N PHE A 244 -3.59 2.72 6.96
CA PHE A 244 -3.69 3.46 5.70
C PHE A 244 -4.49 2.65 4.67
N SER A 245 -5.48 3.27 4.01
CA SER A 245 -6.21 2.64 2.89
C SER A 245 -6.80 1.27 3.26
N GLN A 246 -6.48 0.19 2.55
CA GLN A 246 -6.91 -1.18 2.92
C GLN A 246 -6.54 -1.56 4.37
N GLY A 247 -5.46 -1.02 4.93
CA GLY A 247 -5.09 -1.21 6.33
C GLY A 247 -6.20 -0.77 7.30
N THR A 248 -7.01 0.22 6.95
CA THR A 248 -8.17 0.64 7.77
C THR A 248 -9.32 -0.33 7.65
N ALA A 249 -9.62 -0.78 6.42
CA ALA A 249 -10.69 -1.74 6.14
C ALA A 249 -10.45 -3.07 6.86
N GLN A 250 -9.19 -3.52 6.91
CA GLN A 250 -8.80 -4.71 7.66
C GLN A 250 -9.06 -4.58 9.17
N ALA A 251 -8.80 -3.41 9.75
CA ALA A 251 -9.10 -3.16 11.16
C ALA A 251 -10.61 -3.17 11.42
N PHE A 252 -11.40 -2.50 10.57
CA PHE A 252 -12.85 -2.48 10.71
C PHE A 252 -13.46 -3.87 10.58
N ALA A 253 -13.02 -4.63 9.57
CA ALA A 253 -13.43 -6.02 9.38
C ALA A 253 -13.09 -6.86 10.63
N ALA A 254 -11.83 -6.86 11.07
CA ALA A 254 -11.35 -7.66 12.20
C ALA A 254 -12.12 -7.34 13.50
N VAL A 255 -12.25 -6.06 13.84
CA VAL A 255 -12.90 -5.62 15.08
C VAL A 255 -14.41 -5.85 15.03
N SER A 256 -15.05 -5.76 13.87
CA SER A 256 -16.50 -5.99 13.75
C SER A 256 -16.89 -7.45 14.03
N VAL A 257 -16.05 -8.42 13.68
CA VAL A 257 -16.32 -9.85 13.86
C VAL A 257 -15.66 -10.45 15.10
N ASN A 258 -14.75 -9.72 15.75
CA ASN A 258 -14.02 -10.18 16.94
C ASN A 258 -14.26 -9.23 18.13
N LEU A 259 -15.16 -9.65 19.03
CA LEU A 259 -15.47 -8.89 20.25
C LEU A 259 -14.30 -8.80 21.24
N GLU A 260 -13.41 -9.79 21.27
CA GLU A 260 -12.22 -9.74 22.12
C GLU A 260 -11.24 -8.66 21.62
N LEU A 261 -11.14 -8.49 20.30
CA LEU A 261 -10.26 -7.47 19.70
C LEU A 261 -10.70 -6.05 20.04
N ASN A 262 -12.01 -5.82 20.25
CA ASN A 262 -12.53 -4.55 20.76
C ASN A 262 -11.96 -4.19 22.15
N GLN A 263 -11.55 -5.18 22.93
CA GLN A 263 -10.95 -4.98 24.25
C GLN A 263 -9.43 -4.83 24.18
N LYS A 264 -8.80 -5.10 23.04
CA LYS A 264 -7.34 -5.09 22.83
C LYS A 264 -6.84 -3.87 22.05
N ILE A 265 -7.75 -3.13 21.41
CA ILE A 265 -7.44 -1.91 20.66
C ILE A 265 -8.05 -0.73 21.41
N ASP A 266 -7.22 0.26 21.76
CA ASP A 266 -7.67 1.49 22.42
C ASP A 266 -8.48 2.38 21.46
N LYS A 267 -7.96 2.57 20.25
CA LYS A 267 -8.62 3.32 19.17
C LYS A 267 -8.06 2.95 17.80
N ILE A 268 -8.83 3.25 16.76
CA ILE A 268 -8.40 3.16 15.35
C ILE A 268 -8.22 4.57 14.80
N ILE A 269 -7.03 4.86 14.27
CA ILE A 269 -6.75 6.05 13.46
C ILE A 269 -6.65 5.57 12.01
N ALA A 270 -7.60 5.97 11.19
CA ALA A 270 -7.77 5.51 9.82
C ALA A 270 -7.43 6.63 8.84
N ILE A 271 -6.28 6.52 8.18
CA ILE A 271 -5.77 7.50 7.22
C ILE A 271 -6.14 7.05 5.80
N SER A 272 -6.76 7.95 5.02
CA SER A 272 -7.33 7.68 3.70
C SER A 272 -8.15 6.38 3.68
N PRO A 273 -9.17 6.23 4.54
CA PRO A 273 -9.84 4.96 4.75
C PRO A 273 -10.56 4.49 3.47
N ALA A 274 -10.23 3.30 2.97
CA ALA A 274 -10.81 2.81 1.73
C ALA A 274 -12.31 2.49 1.89
N THR A 275 -13.13 3.00 0.98
CA THR A 275 -14.61 2.87 0.99
C THR A 275 -15.13 2.31 -0.35
N THR A 276 -16.45 2.29 -0.51
CA THR A 276 -17.07 2.19 -1.82
C THR A 276 -17.17 3.57 -2.48
N PRO A 277 -16.41 3.88 -3.54
CA PRO A 277 -16.53 5.16 -4.21
C PRO A 277 -17.88 5.30 -4.92
N HIS A 278 -18.45 6.51 -4.96
CA HIS A 278 -19.73 6.80 -5.63
C HIS A 278 -19.76 6.47 -7.13
N GLY A 279 -18.59 6.36 -7.76
CA GLY A 279 -18.40 5.94 -9.13
C GLY A 279 -16.93 6.11 -9.50
N LEU A 280 -16.36 5.17 -10.24
CA LEU A 280 -14.98 5.28 -10.67
C LEU A 280 -14.84 6.26 -11.83
N TYR A 281 -13.83 7.13 -11.78
CA TYR A 281 -13.54 8.08 -12.86
C TYR A 281 -13.23 7.37 -14.18
N SER A 282 -12.56 6.21 -14.11
CA SER A 282 -12.16 5.45 -15.27
C SER A 282 -13.28 4.59 -15.85
N LYS A 283 -13.67 4.82 -17.11
CA LYS A 283 -14.52 3.89 -17.87
C LYS A 283 -13.93 2.48 -17.96
N PHE A 284 -12.60 2.37 -17.98
CA PHE A 284 -11.91 1.08 -18.02
C PHE A 284 -12.05 0.34 -16.68
N LEU A 285 -11.82 1.03 -15.56
CA LEU A 285 -11.98 0.40 -14.25
C LEU A 285 -13.46 0.10 -13.95
N ASP A 286 -14.40 0.92 -14.42
CA ASP A 286 -15.84 0.62 -14.35
C ASP A 286 -16.21 -0.67 -15.12
N ILE A 287 -15.61 -0.91 -16.29
CA ILE A 287 -15.76 -2.18 -17.02
C ILE A 287 -15.18 -3.33 -16.21
N LEU A 288 -13.95 -3.20 -15.69
CA LEU A 288 -13.30 -4.24 -14.89
C LEU A 288 -14.09 -4.57 -13.63
N LEU A 289 -14.61 -3.56 -12.93
CA LEU A 289 -15.47 -3.75 -11.77
C LEU A 289 -16.67 -4.62 -12.12
N LYS A 290 -17.33 -4.36 -13.25
CA LYS A 290 -18.55 -5.05 -13.68
C LYS A 290 -18.30 -6.45 -14.24
N LEU A 291 -17.04 -6.89 -14.39
CA LEU A 291 -16.74 -8.25 -14.81
C LEU A 291 -17.11 -9.25 -13.72
N SER A 292 -17.56 -10.44 -14.13
CA SER A 292 -17.77 -11.51 -13.16
C SER A 292 -16.45 -11.93 -12.51
N PRO A 293 -16.44 -12.37 -11.23
CA PRO A 293 -15.25 -12.93 -10.58
C PRO A 293 -14.53 -13.99 -11.41
N LYS A 294 -15.27 -14.87 -12.10
CA LYS A 294 -14.70 -15.86 -13.01
C LYS A 294 -13.87 -15.22 -14.12
N MET A 295 -14.35 -14.12 -14.71
CA MET A 295 -13.64 -13.39 -15.76
C MET A 295 -12.39 -12.69 -15.21
N LEU A 296 -12.45 -12.15 -13.99
CA LEU A 296 -11.30 -11.54 -13.34
C LEU A 296 -10.19 -12.56 -13.04
N PHE A 297 -10.55 -13.74 -12.54
CA PHE A 297 -9.59 -14.84 -12.33
C PHE A 297 -9.01 -15.37 -13.64
N LEU A 298 -9.75 -15.33 -14.75
CA LEU A 298 -9.20 -15.63 -16.07
C LEU A 298 -8.19 -14.56 -16.48
N LEU A 299 -8.49 -13.27 -16.34
CA LEU A 299 -7.60 -12.19 -16.77
C LEU A 299 -6.31 -12.09 -15.94
N PHE A 300 -6.40 -12.24 -14.62
CA PHE A 300 -5.29 -11.96 -13.70
C PHE A 300 -4.67 -13.20 -13.06
N SER A 301 -5.13 -14.40 -13.42
CA SER A 301 -4.84 -15.67 -12.74
C SER A 301 -5.51 -15.78 -11.35
N ARG A 302 -5.21 -16.86 -10.62
CA ARG A 302 -5.69 -17.12 -9.26
C ARG A 302 -4.59 -16.95 -8.19
N LYS A 303 -3.42 -16.44 -8.59
CA LYS A 303 -2.23 -16.29 -7.75
C LYS A 303 -1.99 -14.83 -7.35
N ALA A 304 -0.75 -14.37 -7.44
CA ALA A 304 -0.36 -12.99 -7.21
C ALA A 304 -0.91 -12.06 -8.29
N LEU A 305 -1.42 -10.89 -7.89
CA LEU A 305 -1.79 -9.83 -8.81
C LEU A 305 -0.55 -9.12 -9.34
N LEU A 306 -0.44 -9.02 -10.67
CA LEU A 306 0.54 -8.19 -11.40
C LEU A 306 1.98 -8.23 -10.82
N PRO A 307 2.57 -9.42 -10.56
CA PRO A 307 3.89 -9.51 -9.94
C PRO A 307 5.00 -8.88 -10.79
N SER A 308 4.81 -8.76 -12.11
CA SER A 308 5.73 -8.08 -13.02
C SER A 308 5.95 -6.59 -12.69
N VAL A 309 5.06 -5.90 -11.98
CA VAL A 309 5.29 -4.51 -11.55
C VAL A 309 6.58 -4.39 -10.71
N LEU A 310 6.89 -5.39 -9.89
CA LEU A 310 8.12 -5.42 -9.09
C LEU A 310 9.37 -5.58 -9.95
N PHE A 311 9.28 -6.36 -11.02
CA PHE A 311 10.37 -6.49 -12.00
C PHE A 311 10.59 -5.17 -12.73
N TRP A 312 9.52 -4.59 -13.24
CA TRP A 312 9.50 -3.32 -13.95
C TRP A 312 10.08 -2.17 -13.12
N GLY A 313 9.74 -2.08 -11.84
CA GLY A 313 10.31 -1.08 -10.93
C GLY A 313 11.83 -1.22 -10.73
N ARG A 314 12.39 -2.43 -10.85
CA ARG A 314 13.84 -2.68 -10.70
C ARG A 314 14.65 -2.34 -11.95
N ILE A 315 14.05 -2.51 -13.13
CA ILE A 315 14.79 -2.41 -14.40
C ILE A 315 14.54 -1.12 -15.16
N MET A 316 13.41 -0.45 -14.91
CA MET A 316 13.10 0.79 -15.61
C MET A 316 13.89 1.95 -15.03
N TYR A 317 14.14 2.93 -15.90
CA TYR A 317 14.60 4.25 -15.45
C TYR A 317 13.60 4.81 -14.42
N PRO A 318 14.00 5.19 -13.20
CA PRO A 318 13.06 5.55 -12.14
C PRO A 318 12.11 6.72 -12.44
N PRO A 319 12.55 7.84 -13.06
CA PRO A 319 11.59 8.87 -13.53
C PRO A 319 10.58 8.30 -14.54
N PHE A 320 11.07 7.41 -15.41
CA PHE A 320 10.31 6.45 -16.22
C PHE A 320 9.08 5.89 -15.51
N PHE A 321 9.42 5.05 -14.55
CA PHE A 321 8.50 4.31 -13.73
C PHE A 321 7.53 5.22 -12.98
N ASN A 322 8.02 6.32 -12.41
CA ASN A 322 7.19 7.27 -11.69
C ASN A 322 6.13 7.93 -12.57
N THR A 323 6.49 8.31 -13.80
CA THR A 323 5.51 8.84 -14.75
C THR A 323 4.43 7.81 -15.07
N LEU A 324 4.79 6.53 -15.22
CA LEU A 324 3.80 5.47 -15.47
C LEU A 324 2.84 5.34 -14.29
N ILE A 325 3.35 5.40 -13.05
CA ILE A 325 2.52 5.38 -11.84
C ILE A 325 1.57 6.59 -11.79
N ASP A 326 2.08 7.80 -12.01
CA ASP A 326 1.25 9.01 -12.04
C ASP A 326 0.16 8.93 -13.13
N VAL A 327 0.52 8.45 -14.33
CA VAL A 327 -0.44 8.24 -15.43
C VAL A 327 -1.49 7.19 -15.04
N SER A 328 -1.08 6.07 -14.45
CA SER A 328 -2.01 5.04 -13.97
C SER A 328 -2.95 5.58 -12.90
N ASN A 329 -2.43 6.31 -11.91
CA ASN A 329 -3.24 6.92 -10.85
C ASN A 329 -4.22 7.96 -11.41
N TYR A 330 -3.80 8.79 -12.37
CA TYR A 330 -4.68 9.72 -13.06
C TYR A 330 -5.78 8.99 -13.85
N LEU A 331 -5.42 7.95 -14.60
CA LEU A 331 -6.39 7.21 -15.42
C LEU A 331 -7.40 6.41 -14.59
N LEU A 332 -7.00 5.88 -13.44
CA LEU A 332 -7.84 5.05 -12.58
C LEU A 332 -8.68 5.89 -11.61
N PHE A 333 -8.07 6.92 -11.02
CA PHE A 333 -8.59 7.63 -9.84
C PHE A 333 -8.65 9.16 -10.01
N TYR A 334 -8.18 9.70 -11.14
CA TYR A 334 -8.07 11.15 -11.38
C TYR A 334 -7.13 11.89 -10.43
N TRP A 335 -6.18 11.17 -9.81
CA TRP A 335 -5.15 11.77 -8.97
C TRP A 335 -4.05 12.39 -9.81
N LYS A 336 -3.67 13.63 -9.48
CA LYS A 336 -2.66 14.42 -10.18
C LYS A 336 -1.32 14.40 -9.45
N SER A 337 -1.29 13.97 -8.19
CA SER A 337 -0.12 13.83 -7.34
C SER A 337 0.75 15.10 -7.32
N GLN A 338 0.10 16.25 -7.21
CA GLN A 338 0.74 17.58 -7.21
C GLN A 338 1.38 17.93 -5.87
N ASN A 339 0.93 17.30 -4.79
CA ASN A 339 1.41 17.54 -3.44
C ASN A 339 2.64 16.68 -3.07
N ILE A 340 3.10 15.82 -3.99
CA ILE A 340 4.28 14.96 -3.81
C ILE A 340 5.36 15.43 -4.78
N ASP A 341 6.47 15.93 -4.24
CA ASP A 341 7.56 16.46 -5.05
C ASP A 341 8.22 15.37 -5.91
N LYS A 342 8.78 15.76 -7.07
CA LYS A 342 9.41 14.80 -7.99
C LYS A 342 10.49 13.96 -7.32
N ILE A 343 11.32 14.58 -6.49
CA ILE A 343 12.38 13.88 -5.77
C ILE A 343 11.81 12.92 -4.71
N GLN A 344 10.73 13.31 -4.03
CA GLN A 344 10.03 12.46 -3.09
C GLN A 344 9.41 11.24 -3.79
N LYS A 345 8.83 11.43 -4.98
CA LYS A 345 8.34 10.31 -5.81
C LYS A 345 9.45 9.32 -6.14
N LEU A 346 10.68 9.76 -6.40
CA LEU A 346 11.79 8.85 -6.77
C LEU A 346 12.06 7.81 -5.69
N CYS A 347 12.10 8.21 -4.42
CA CYS A 347 12.28 7.25 -3.34
C CYS A 347 11.00 6.54 -2.93
N SER A 348 9.85 7.22 -2.82
CA SER A 348 8.62 6.58 -2.33
C SER A 348 7.98 5.63 -3.33
N TYR A 349 7.92 5.97 -4.62
CA TYR A 349 7.25 5.12 -5.62
C TYR A 349 8.03 3.83 -5.92
N ALA A 350 9.35 3.82 -5.70
CA ALA A 350 10.17 2.61 -5.79
C ALA A 350 9.70 1.51 -4.83
N HIS A 351 9.04 1.90 -3.72
CA HIS A 351 8.56 1.02 -2.65
C HIS A 351 7.03 1.03 -2.51
N LEU A 352 6.31 1.63 -3.46
CA LEU A 352 4.85 1.71 -3.43
C LEU A 352 4.19 0.34 -3.57
N TYR A 353 4.72 -0.51 -4.46
CA TYR A 353 4.08 -1.77 -4.81
C TYR A 353 4.72 -2.99 -4.15
N SER A 354 3.86 -3.90 -3.72
CA SER A 354 4.11 -5.23 -3.21
C SER A 354 3.00 -6.16 -3.69
N THR A 355 3.24 -7.47 -3.69
CA THR A 355 2.28 -8.47 -4.14
C THR A 355 1.10 -8.62 -3.17
N THR A 356 -0.05 -8.99 -3.72
CA THR A 356 -1.24 -9.48 -3.01
C THR A 356 -1.95 -10.52 -3.88
N SER A 357 -2.94 -11.23 -3.35
CA SER A 357 -3.74 -12.16 -4.15
C SER A 357 -4.69 -11.46 -5.12
N VAL A 358 -4.95 -12.09 -6.26
CA VAL A 358 -6.04 -11.65 -7.16
C VAL A 358 -7.39 -11.68 -6.44
N LYS A 359 -7.61 -12.68 -5.57
CA LYS A 359 -8.84 -12.80 -4.77
C LYS A 359 -9.09 -11.57 -3.89
N THR A 360 -8.05 -10.92 -3.35
CA THR A 360 -8.19 -9.65 -2.61
C THR A 360 -8.75 -8.53 -3.48
N VAL A 361 -8.29 -8.40 -4.73
CA VAL A 361 -8.81 -7.38 -5.65
C VAL A 361 -10.23 -7.68 -6.09
N VAL A 362 -10.53 -8.94 -6.39
CA VAL A 362 -11.90 -9.39 -6.70
C VAL A 362 -12.83 -9.06 -5.53
N HIS A 363 -12.39 -9.27 -4.29
CA HIS A 363 -13.14 -8.90 -3.11
C HIS A 363 -13.42 -7.38 -3.05
N TRP A 364 -12.40 -6.54 -3.28
CA TRP A 364 -12.61 -5.09 -3.38
C TRP A 364 -13.63 -4.72 -4.46
N PHE A 365 -13.59 -5.36 -5.63
CA PHE A 365 -14.55 -5.09 -6.70
C PHE A 365 -15.98 -5.47 -6.27
N GLN A 366 -16.15 -6.57 -5.52
CA GLN A 366 -17.45 -6.94 -4.96
C GLN A 366 -17.98 -5.90 -3.97
N ILE A 367 -17.13 -5.38 -3.08
CA ILE A 367 -17.49 -4.32 -2.12
C ILE A 367 -17.88 -3.04 -2.86
N MET A 368 -17.08 -2.63 -3.85
CA MET A 368 -17.32 -1.41 -4.62
C MET A 368 -18.60 -1.48 -5.46
N LEU A 369 -18.93 -2.65 -6.00
CA LEU A 369 -20.18 -2.85 -6.75
C LEU A 369 -21.41 -2.86 -5.85
N SER A 370 -21.33 -3.49 -4.67
CA SER A 370 -22.47 -3.61 -3.75
C SER A 370 -22.74 -2.36 -2.94
N LYS A 371 -21.77 -1.42 -2.87
CA LYS A 371 -21.81 -0.27 -1.95
C LYS A 371 -21.96 -0.66 -0.49
N ASN A 372 -21.47 -1.85 -0.16
CA ASN A 372 -21.62 -2.45 1.14
C ASN A 372 -20.34 -3.16 1.54
N PHE A 373 -19.84 -2.88 2.75
CA PHE A 373 -18.66 -3.53 3.26
C PHE A 373 -19.02 -4.95 3.72
N GLN A 374 -18.72 -5.93 2.86
CA GLN A 374 -19.17 -7.31 2.97
C GLN A 374 -18.00 -8.28 2.84
N MET A 375 -18.23 -9.53 3.26
CA MET A 375 -17.31 -10.66 3.12
C MET A 375 -17.24 -11.15 1.68
N PHE A 376 -16.19 -11.92 1.34
CA PHE A 376 -15.98 -12.43 0.00
C PHE A 376 -17.09 -13.38 -0.39
N HIS A 377 -17.72 -13.13 -1.53
CA HIS A 377 -18.80 -13.96 -2.02
C HIS A 377 -18.36 -14.82 -3.20
N ASP A 378 -18.24 -16.14 -2.98
CA ASP A 378 -17.86 -17.08 -4.02
C ASP A 378 -19.05 -17.44 -4.93
N VAL A 379 -19.31 -16.58 -5.91
CA VAL A 379 -20.31 -16.79 -6.98
C VAL A 379 -19.98 -17.99 -7.89
N THR A 380 -18.79 -18.59 -7.80
CA THR A 380 -18.41 -19.75 -8.60
C THR A 380 -18.78 -21.08 -7.93
N SER A 381 -19.11 -21.04 -6.64
CA SER A 381 -19.60 -22.18 -5.88
C SER A 381 -21.09 -22.45 -6.14
N GLY A 382 -21.55 -23.69 -5.89
CA GLY A 382 -22.97 -24.08 -6.01
C GLY A 382 -23.93 -23.36 -5.05
N MET A 383 -23.41 -22.46 -4.19
CA MET A 383 -24.15 -21.62 -3.24
C MET A 383 -24.33 -20.17 -3.72
N SER A 384 -24.14 -19.90 -5.02
CA SER A 384 -24.30 -18.57 -5.65
C SER A 384 -25.69 -17.93 -5.50
N SER A 385 -26.68 -18.64 -4.97
CA SER A 385 -28.03 -18.14 -4.67
C SER A 385 -28.14 -17.42 -3.31
N LEU A 386 -27.11 -17.49 -2.46
CA LEU A 386 -27.09 -16.80 -1.16
C LEU A 386 -26.54 -15.39 -1.30
N ASN A 387 -27.13 -14.42 -0.59
CA ASN A 387 -26.59 -13.06 -0.55
C ASN A 387 -25.24 -13.03 0.19
N ALA A 388 -24.36 -12.11 -0.23
CA ALA A 388 -23.12 -11.84 0.47
C ALA A 388 -23.39 -11.35 1.91
N ILE A 389 -22.59 -11.83 2.86
CA ILE A 389 -22.73 -11.47 4.28
C ILE A 389 -22.00 -10.15 4.52
N SER A 390 -22.70 -9.18 5.10
CA SER A 390 -22.10 -7.88 5.45
C SER A 390 -21.24 -8.00 6.71
N TYR A 391 -20.14 -7.26 6.77
CA TYR A 391 -19.41 -7.11 8.03
C TYR A 391 -20.30 -6.36 9.03
N PRO A 392 -20.45 -6.86 10.27
CA PRO A 392 -21.32 -6.23 11.27
C PRO A 392 -20.62 -5.03 11.92
N LEU A 393 -20.32 -4.00 11.13
CA LEU A 393 -19.55 -2.82 11.55
C LEU A 393 -20.17 -2.07 12.75
N GLY A 394 -21.48 -2.20 12.97
CA GLY A 394 -22.16 -1.70 14.17
C GLY A 394 -21.67 -2.31 15.49
N ASN A 395 -20.99 -3.46 15.47
CA ASN A 395 -20.41 -4.09 16.65
C ASN A 395 -19.14 -3.40 17.15
N ILE A 396 -18.55 -2.49 16.36
CA ILE A 396 -17.33 -1.79 16.77
C ILE A 396 -17.65 -0.88 17.97
N SER A 397 -16.96 -1.11 19.07
CA SER A 397 -17.20 -0.41 20.35
C SER A 397 -16.11 0.60 20.73
N ILE A 398 -15.03 0.65 19.93
CA ILE A 398 -13.86 1.50 20.14
C ILE A 398 -13.93 2.80 19.34
N PRO A 399 -13.28 3.89 19.78
CA PRO A 399 -13.18 5.14 19.01
C PRO A 399 -12.49 4.95 17.65
N ILE A 400 -13.04 5.58 16.62
CA ILE A 400 -12.53 5.60 15.24
C ILE A 400 -12.29 7.05 14.82
N HIS A 401 -11.08 7.37 14.38
CA HIS A 401 -10.72 8.67 13.80
C HIS A 401 -10.46 8.49 12.31
N LEU A 402 -11.37 8.96 11.46
CA LEU A 402 -11.26 8.94 10.01
C LEU A 402 -10.57 10.24 9.54
N ILE A 403 -9.34 10.13 9.04
CA ILE A 403 -8.57 11.24 8.47
C ILE A 403 -8.52 11.04 6.95
N TYR A 404 -9.09 11.95 6.18
CA TYR A 404 -9.22 11.76 4.73
C TYR A 404 -9.05 13.07 3.94
N GLY A 405 -8.60 12.92 2.69
CA GLY A 405 -8.53 14.01 1.72
C GLY A 405 -9.87 14.20 1.01
N ASP A 406 -10.28 15.43 0.76
CA ASP A 406 -11.54 15.70 0.03
C ASP A 406 -11.43 15.55 -1.50
N SER A 407 -10.21 15.38 -2.01
CA SER A 407 -9.92 15.07 -3.41
C SER A 407 -9.62 13.58 -3.63
N ASP A 408 -9.73 12.76 -2.58
CA ASP A 408 -9.53 11.32 -2.63
C ASP A 408 -10.77 10.60 -3.17
N SER A 409 -10.70 10.20 -4.44
CA SER A 409 -11.79 9.48 -5.11
C SER A 409 -12.12 8.09 -4.54
N LEU A 410 -11.28 7.52 -3.66
CA LEU A 410 -11.55 6.22 -3.03
C LEU A 410 -12.27 6.34 -1.67
N VAL A 411 -12.51 7.57 -1.20
CA VAL A 411 -13.16 7.85 0.08
C VAL A 411 -14.52 8.51 -0.14
N ASP A 412 -15.56 7.73 0.13
CA ASP A 412 -16.94 8.14 0.27
C ASP A 412 -17.27 8.15 1.77
N ILE A 413 -17.04 9.32 2.38
CA ILE A 413 -17.17 9.48 3.82
C ILE A 413 -18.61 9.30 4.30
N ASP A 414 -19.59 9.64 3.48
CA ASP A 414 -21.00 9.55 3.86
C ASP A 414 -21.45 8.09 3.91
N VAL A 415 -21.08 7.29 2.90
CA VAL A 415 -21.30 5.84 2.92
C VAL A 415 -20.58 5.21 4.11
N MET A 416 -19.32 5.58 4.36
CA MET A 416 -18.55 5.04 5.49
C MET A 416 -19.20 5.35 6.83
N ARG A 417 -19.59 6.61 7.06
CA ARG A 417 -20.26 7.02 8.31
C ARG A 417 -21.61 6.34 8.50
N SER A 418 -22.33 6.04 7.41
CA SER A 418 -23.62 5.35 7.49
C SER A 418 -23.49 3.90 7.97
N GLN A 419 -22.33 3.27 7.76
CA GLN A 419 -22.07 1.88 8.15
C GLN A 419 -21.34 1.76 9.50
N LEU A 420 -20.66 2.81 9.95
CA LEU A 420 -19.93 2.82 11.22
C LEU A 420 -20.76 3.35 12.39
N PRO A 421 -20.41 3.00 13.65
CA PRO A 421 -21.10 3.51 14.82
C PRO A 421 -20.94 5.04 14.97
N GLU A 422 -22.04 5.78 14.80
CA GLU A 422 -22.03 7.25 14.75
C GLU A 422 -21.38 7.89 16.00
N LYS A 423 -21.72 7.40 17.20
CA LYS A 423 -21.22 7.94 18.48
C LYS A 423 -19.72 7.72 18.71
N ARG A 424 -19.08 6.85 17.94
CA ARG A 424 -17.67 6.47 18.09
C ARG A 424 -16.81 6.94 16.91
N THR A 425 -17.41 7.50 15.88
CA THR A 425 -16.73 7.83 14.63
C THR A 425 -16.53 9.34 14.50
N PHE A 426 -15.26 9.75 14.51
CA PHE A 426 -14.83 11.13 14.35
C PHE A 426 -14.20 11.33 12.98
N THR A 427 -14.55 12.40 12.28
CA THR A 427 -14.08 12.65 10.90
C THR A 427 -13.26 13.92 10.81
N HIS A 428 -12.10 13.84 10.16
CA HIS A 428 -11.15 14.92 9.97
C HIS A 428 -10.84 15.04 8.48
N LYS A 429 -11.31 16.13 7.87
CA LYS A 429 -11.18 16.37 6.43
C LYS A 429 -9.98 17.26 6.13
N ILE A 430 -9.15 16.84 5.19
CA ILE A 430 -7.98 17.58 4.72
C ILE A 430 -8.24 18.07 3.30
N ARG A 431 -8.35 19.39 3.15
CA ARG A 431 -8.66 20.01 1.84
C ARG A 431 -7.53 19.83 0.84
N GLY A 432 -7.88 19.42 -0.37
CA GLY A 432 -6.97 19.28 -1.51
C GLY A 432 -6.06 18.05 -1.48
N HIS A 433 -6.15 17.20 -0.45
CA HIS A 433 -5.38 15.96 -0.41
C HIS A 433 -6.04 14.87 -1.25
N GLU A 434 -5.22 14.21 -2.05
CA GLU A 434 -5.50 12.95 -2.71
C GLU A 434 -5.08 11.76 -1.80
N HIS A 435 -5.26 10.53 -2.27
CA HIS A 435 -5.09 9.33 -1.45
C HIS A 435 -3.68 9.18 -0.84
N LEU A 436 -2.65 9.32 -1.67
CA LEU A 436 -1.24 9.18 -1.27
C LEU A 436 -0.70 10.43 -0.57
N ASP A 437 -1.34 11.59 -0.70
CA ASP A 437 -0.89 12.83 -0.06
C ASP A 437 -0.92 12.72 1.46
N ASN A 438 -1.82 11.90 2.01
CA ASN A 438 -1.91 11.70 3.45
C ASN A 438 -0.78 10.87 4.06
N ILE A 439 0.12 10.31 3.23
CA ILE A 439 1.35 9.65 3.68
C ILE A 439 2.61 10.30 3.10
N TRP A 440 2.54 10.86 1.89
CA TRP A 440 3.70 11.38 1.16
C TRP A 440 3.58 12.83 0.66
N GLY A 441 2.53 13.54 1.06
CA GLY A 441 2.39 14.96 0.78
C GLY A 441 3.50 15.76 1.46
N ARG A 442 3.97 16.82 0.80
CA ARG A 442 5.02 17.71 1.36
C ARG A 442 4.59 18.41 2.66
N ASP A 443 3.29 18.53 2.89
CA ASP A 443 2.64 19.15 4.05
C ASP A 443 2.04 18.12 5.03
N VAL A 444 2.44 16.84 4.94
CA VAL A 444 1.90 15.75 5.78
C VAL A 444 2.12 15.99 7.27
N SER A 445 3.30 16.50 7.65
CA SER A 445 3.64 16.85 9.04
C SER A 445 2.84 18.02 9.57
N ASP A 446 2.43 18.95 8.71
CA ASP A 446 1.64 20.13 9.11
C ASP A 446 0.13 19.83 9.15
N ARG A 447 -0.36 18.91 8.31
CA ARG A 447 -1.79 18.75 8.07
C ARG A 447 -2.38 17.42 8.51
N VAL A 448 -1.59 16.34 8.48
CA VAL A 448 -2.03 15.00 8.86
C VAL A 448 -1.59 14.67 10.28
N PHE A 449 -0.31 14.87 10.60
CA PHE A 449 0.25 14.44 11.88
C PHE A 449 -0.37 15.13 13.09
N PRO A 450 -0.76 16.42 13.07
CA PRO A 450 -1.43 17.04 14.20
C PRO A 450 -2.77 16.37 14.51
N LEU A 451 -3.48 15.87 13.50
CA LEU A 451 -4.74 15.14 13.68
C LEU A 451 -4.50 13.76 14.30
N VAL A 452 -3.44 13.07 13.87
CA VAL A 452 -3.02 11.77 14.46
C VAL A 452 -2.59 11.96 15.91
N LEU A 453 -1.73 12.93 16.19
CA LEU A 453 -1.22 13.24 17.52
C LEU A 453 -2.35 13.69 18.46
N ALA A 454 -3.28 14.52 17.99
CA ALA A 454 -4.47 14.89 18.76
C ALA A 454 -5.34 13.66 19.09
N ALA A 455 -5.53 12.73 18.14
CA ALA A 455 -6.25 11.48 18.39
C ALA A 455 -5.51 10.57 19.41
N LEU A 456 -4.18 10.63 19.45
CA LEU A 456 -3.35 9.94 20.44
C LEU A 456 -3.29 10.64 21.81
N GLY A 457 -3.90 11.83 21.93
CA GLY A 457 -3.95 12.63 23.15
C GLY A 457 -2.68 13.44 23.44
N GLU A 458 -1.85 13.69 22.43
CA GLU A 458 -0.65 14.50 22.58
C GLU A 458 -0.98 16.01 22.55
N PRO A 459 -0.23 16.87 23.28
CA PRO A 459 -0.51 18.31 23.35
C PRO A 459 -0.44 19.01 21.98
N ASN A 460 -1.24 20.06 21.81
CA ASN A 460 -1.13 20.94 20.64
C ASN A 460 0.27 21.57 20.58
N GLY A 461 0.96 21.47 19.44
CA GLY A 461 2.31 22.01 19.23
C GLY A 461 3.46 21.06 19.60
N THR A 462 3.19 19.76 19.71
CA THR A 462 4.21 18.71 19.95
C THR A 462 5.24 18.59 18.82
N LEU A 463 4.86 18.96 17.60
CA LEU A 463 5.80 19.14 16.49
C LEU A 463 6.47 20.52 16.63
N LYS A 464 7.58 20.60 17.38
CA LYS A 464 8.47 21.77 17.33
C LYS A 464 9.61 21.46 16.37
N HIS A 465 9.74 22.32 15.35
CA HIS A 465 10.69 22.23 14.23
C HIS A 465 12.14 21.95 14.64
#